data_AF-A0A9J6ZD82-F1
#
_entry.id   AF-A0A9J6ZD82-F1
#
_cell.length_a   1.000
_cell.length_b   1.000
_cell.length_c   1.000
_cell.angle_alpha   90.00
_cell.angle_beta   90.00
_cell.angle_gamma   90.00
#
_symmetry.space_group_name_H-M   'P 1'
#
loop_
_entity.id
_entity.type
_entity.pdbx_description
1 polymer ?
#
loop_
_entity_poly.entity_id
_entity_poly.type
_entity_poly.pdbx_seq_one_letter_code
_entity_poly.pdbx_strand_id
1 'polypeptide(L)'
;MNLSDMLSYADITQLTRIASVYGCECNGNSKHELIQSILATVHRRDVIKEKLAKMELEELRFVNYLLFETRKSYSLEDLLARVQQCRFPALNEVQNTNTSVAEEKKKKVKPKKATKQQVIELTPREIIAKFKQQGWLFNGYAGNDRYLFHVPQDLKERFKITLAEVLSVAIERGTQPSIYREEGGQLLLDLKVMLNYIATYKPNVALDGTMHRRFVIQLNELFAIQEEMPGKGAWKFGYGKGFGEYPDRMAFMYDYCFSKGWLCIDGDTVDITKTGEIAKDSIGNQEMQSIISHWLKLYKGAIPNINSLYYWICSLSKDWTTIKSFEAVLEPYIKPYYFDSAGAILHKRIVKMLLHFGLIAIGESEQGIVIKRSVFGYKMVESLQTGNNKH
;
A
#
# COMPACT_ATOMS: atom_id res chain seq x y z
N MET A 1 -23.09 -1.85 3.95
CA MET A 1 -23.96 -1.21 4.95
C MET A 1 -23.43 0.17 5.23
N ASN A 2 -24.33 1.15 5.23
CA ASN A 2 -24.00 2.53 5.51
C ASN A 2 -24.15 2.82 7.01
N LEU A 3 -23.71 4.00 7.43
CA LEU A 3 -23.76 4.43 8.81
C LEU A 3 -25.21 4.44 9.34
N SER A 4 -26.17 4.84 8.51
CA SER A 4 -27.61 4.81 8.84
C SER A 4 -28.10 3.42 9.25
N ASP A 5 -27.67 2.39 8.52
CA ASP A 5 -28.06 1.00 8.77
C ASP A 5 -27.47 0.55 10.11
N MET A 6 -26.17 0.81 10.31
CA MET A 6 -25.44 0.45 11.52
C MET A 6 -26.01 1.11 12.78
N LEU A 7 -26.35 2.40 12.72
CA LEU A 7 -26.95 3.14 13.82
C LEU A 7 -28.36 2.63 14.16
N SER A 8 -29.11 2.13 13.16
CA SER A 8 -30.44 1.55 13.38
C SER A 8 -30.39 0.27 14.21
N TYR A 9 -29.32 -0.52 14.09
CA TYR A 9 -29.10 -1.74 14.88
C TYR A 9 -28.38 -1.49 16.21
N ALA A 10 -27.74 -0.34 16.40
CA ALA A 10 -27.09 0.01 17.66
C ALA A 10 -28.08 0.20 18.81
N ASP A 11 -27.64 -0.11 20.04
CA ASP A 11 -28.43 0.13 21.25
C ASP A 11 -28.36 1.61 21.66
N ILE A 12 -29.30 2.03 22.52
CA ILE A 12 -29.35 3.42 22.99
C ILE A 12 -28.04 3.80 23.70
N THR A 13 -27.43 2.87 24.45
CA THR A 13 -26.20 3.18 25.20
C THR A 13 -25.02 3.49 24.27
N GLN A 14 -24.86 2.75 23.17
CA GLN A 14 -23.86 3.05 22.14
C GLN A 14 -24.17 4.36 21.43
N LEU A 15 -25.44 4.61 21.08
CA LEU A 15 -25.84 5.87 20.42
C LEU A 15 -25.56 7.08 21.31
N THR A 16 -25.90 7.03 22.61
CA THR A 16 -25.60 8.11 23.55
C THR A 16 -24.09 8.37 23.68
N ARG A 17 -23.26 7.32 23.68
CA ARG A 17 -21.79 7.47 23.70
C ARG A 17 -21.26 8.10 22.41
N ILE A 18 -21.80 7.74 21.26
CA ILE A 18 -21.42 8.35 19.99
C ILE A 18 -21.82 9.83 19.99
N ALA A 19 -23.07 10.12 20.33
CA ALA A 19 -23.59 11.49 20.43
C ALA A 19 -22.74 12.38 21.36
N SER A 20 -22.32 11.86 22.52
CA SER A 20 -21.48 12.62 23.45
C SER A 20 -20.09 12.93 22.90
N VAL A 21 -19.48 12.01 22.14
CA VAL A 21 -18.16 12.22 21.50
C VAL A 21 -18.21 13.31 20.41
N TYR A 22 -19.36 13.49 19.78
CA TYR A 22 -19.59 14.54 18.78
C TYR A 22 -20.21 15.82 19.33
N GLY A 23 -20.55 15.85 20.63
CA GLY A 23 -21.20 17.02 21.25
C GLY A 23 -22.59 17.31 20.67
N CYS A 24 -23.31 16.26 20.24
CA CYS A 24 -24.66 16.39 19.72
C CYS A 24 -25.62 16.91 20.81
N GLU A 25 -26.38 17.96 20.50
CA GLU A 25 -27.50 18.41 21.33
C GLU A 25 -28.71 17.51 21.06
N CYS A 26 -29.01 16.59 21.98
CA CYS A 26 -30.15 15.68 21.83
C CYS A 26 -30.73 15.24 23.18
N ASN A 27 -32.05 15.04 23.21
CA ASN A 27 -32.73 14.46 24.36
C ASN A 27 -32.44 12.95 24.39
N GLY A 28 -31.70 12.48 25.39
CA GLY A 28 -31.15 11.12 25.48
C GLY A 28 -32.17 9.96 25.55
N ASN A 29 -33.47 10.23 25.38
CA ASN A 29 -34.55 9.25 25.51
C ASN A 29 -35.11 8.76 24.16
N SER A 30 -34.86 9.47 23.05
CA SER A 30 -35.36 9.07 21.73
C SER A 30 -34.24 8.51 20.85
N LYS A 31 -34.33 7.20 20.55
CA LYS A 31 -33.38 6.53 19.63
C LYS A 31 -33.37 7.22 18.26
N HIS A 32 -34.52 7.64 17.75
CA HIS A 32 -34.60 8.29 16.45
C HIS A 32 -33.92 9.67 16.45
N GLU A 33 -34.13 10.49 17.48
CA GLU A 33 -33.46 11.79 17.61
C GLU A 33 -31.94 11.64 17.73
N LEU A 34 -31.46 10.65 18.50
CA LEU A 34 -30.03 10.34 18.60
C LEU A 34 -29.45 9.97 17.23
N ILE A 35 -30.10 9.09 16.46
CA ILE A 35 -29.62 8.68 15.13
C ILE A 35 -29.56 9.88 14.19
N GLN A 36 -30.60 10.72 14.14
CA GLN A 36 -30.63 11.89 13.25
C GLN A 36 -29.54 12.92 13.61
N SER A 37 -29.37 13.21 14.91
CA SER A 37 -28.35 14.16 15.37
C SER A 37 -26.93 13.66 15.08
N ILE A 38 -26.67 12.35 15.27
CA ILE A 38 -25.39 11.72 14.93
C ILE A 38 -25.16 11.79 13.41
N LEU A 39 -26.13 11.39 12.57
CA LEU A 39 -25.97 11.42 11.11
C LEU A 39 -25.69 12.84 10.60
N ALA A 40 -26.44 13.83 11.09
CA ALA A 40 -26.25 15.23 10.72
C ALA A 40 -24.86 15.77 11.10
N THR A 41 -24.27 15.27 12.18
CA THR A 41 -22.97 15.75 12.69
C THR A 41 -21.79 14.96 12.12
N VAL A 42 -21.85 13.63 12.10
CA VAL A 42 -20.73 12.76 11.67
C VAL A 42 -20.42 12.91 10.18
N HIS A 43 -21.41 13.20 9.35
CA HIS A 43 -21.20 13.44 7.93
C HIS A 43 -20.60 14.81 7.62
N ARG A 44 -20.46 15.71 8.59
CA ARG A 44 -19.82 17.01 8.38
C ARG A 44 -18.32 16.87 8.13
N ARG A 45 -17.85 17.47 7.03
CA ARG A 45 -16.45 17.37 6.57
C ARG A 45 -15.48 18.01 7.56
N ASP A 46 -15.85 19.15 8.15
CA ASP A 46 -15.09 19.84 9.18
C ASP A 46 -14.90 18.99 10.44
N VAL A 47 -15.95 18.29 10.88
CA VAL A 47 -15.89 17.38 12.04
C VAL A 47 -14.93 16.23 11.79
N ILE A 48 -15.02 15.57 10.62
CA ILE A 48 -14.09 14.49 10.26
C ILE A 48 -12.65 15.00 10.21
N LYS A 49 -12.42 16.18 9.60
CA LYS A 49 -11.09 16.79 9.51
C LYS A 49 -10.51 17.09 10.88
N GLU A 50 -11.30 17.66 11.79
CA GLU A 50 -10.89 17.93 13.17
C GLU A 50 -10.51 16.64 13.91
N LYS A 51 -11.31 15.57 13.77
CA LYS A 51 -11.01 14.29 14.41
C LYS A 51 -9.72 13.67 13.86
N LEU A 52 -9.51 13.69 12.53
CA LEU A 52 -8.26 13.20 11.92
C LEU A 52 -7.04 14.02 12.36
N ALA A 53 -7.18 15.35 12.51
CA ALA A 53 -6.08 16.20 12.95
C ALA A 53 -5.64 15.97 14.40
N LYS A 54 -6.54 15.47 15.26
CA LYS A 54 -6.26 15.14 16.67
C LYS A 54 -5.75 13.71 16.87
N MET A 55 -5.65 12.91 15.81
CA MET A 55 -5.19 11.53 15.89
C MET A 55 -3.67 11.43 15.95
N GLU A 56 -3.18 10.48 16.74
CA GLU A 56 -1.78 10.12 16.69
C GLU A 56 -1.46 9.35 15.40
N LEU A 57 -0.18 9.31 15.02
CA LEU A 57 0.24 8.66 13.78
C LEU A 57 -0.14 7.17 13.72
N GLU A 58 -0.11 6.46 14.85
CA GLU A 58 -0.54 5.06 14.93
C GLU A 58 -2.02 4.89 14.58
N GLU A 59 -2.86 5.82 15.06
CA GLU A 59 -4.28 5.83 14.79
C GLU A 59 -4.53 6.16 13.31
N LEU A 60 -3.80 7.12 12.75
CA LEU A 60 -3.87 7.46 11.32
C LEU A 60 -3.45 6.28 10.42
N ARG A 61 -2.42 5.51 10.81
CA ARG A 61 -2.03 4.28 10.10
C ARG A 61 -3.13 3.24 10.17
N PHE A 62 -3.76 3.07 11.33
CA PHE A 62 -4.87 2.13 11.50
C PHE A 62 -6.12 2.54 10.70
N VAL A 63 -6.47 3.83 10.71
CA VAL A 63 -7.50 4.40 9.82
C VAL A 63 -7.15 4.06 8.38
N ASN A 64 -5.93 4.42 7.95
CA ASN A 64 -5.48 4.15 6.59
C ASN A 64 -5.60 2.67 6.21
N TYR A 65 -5.27 1.74 7.11
CA TYR A 65 -5.52 0.32 6.88
C TYR A 65 -7.01 0.01 6.67
N LEU A 66 -7.89 0.46 7.55
CA LEU A 66 -9.34 0.20 7.46
C LEU A 66 -9.97 0.75 6.17
N LEU A 67 -9.45 1.87 5.65
CA LEU A 67 -9.96 2.49 4.42
C LEU A 67 -9.71 1.64 3.17
N PHE A 68 -8.59 0.91 3.11
CA PHE A 68 -8.17 0.17 1.91
C PHE A 68 -8.31 -1.34 2.02
N GLU A 69 -8.82 -1.84 3.14
CA GLU A 69 -9.10 -3.26 3.31
C GLU A 69 -10.43 -3.66 2.64
N THR A 70 -10.41 -4.80 1.94
CA THR A 70 -11.53 -5.32 1.16
C THR A 70 -12.51 -6.13 2.02
N ARG A 71 -12.05 -6.62 3.17
CA ARG A 71 -12.90 -7.36 4.12
C ARG A 71 -14.02 -6.45 4.67
N LYS A 72 -15.25 -6.95 4.60
CA LYS A 72 -16.46 -6.27 5.09
C LYS A 72 -16.65 -6.44 6.61
N SER A 73 -16.00 -7.43 7.22
CA SER A 73 -16.08 -7.75 8.65
C SER A 73 -14.72 -8.17 9.23
N TYR A 74 -14.55 -8.02 10.54
CA TYR A 74 -13.29 -8.28 11.26
C TYR A 74 -13.54 -8.96 12.61
N SER A 75 -12.74 -9.94 13.00
CA SER A 75 -12.74 -10.39 14.40
C SER A 75 -12.01 -9.38 15.31
N LEU A 76 -12.19 -9.50 16.63
CA LEU A 76 -11.40 -8.70 17.58
C LEU A 76 -9.90 -8.97 17.45
N GLU A 77 -9.52 -10.23 17.25
CA GLU A 77 -8.13 -10.64 17.09
C GLU A 77 -7.52 -10.06 15.81
N ASP A 78 -8.27 -10.03 14.71
CA ASP A 78 -7.85 -9.36 13.48
C ASP A 78 -7.56 -7.89 13.76
N LEU A 79 -8.49 -7.16 14.39
CA LEU A 79 -8.29 -5.73 14.67
C LEU A 79 -7.10 -5.49 15.60
N LEU A 80 -6.92 -6.31 16.64
CA LEU A 80 -5.79 -6.20 17.56
C LEU A 80 -4.46 -6.44 16.85
N ALA A 81 -4.37 -7.49 16.03
CA ALA A 81 -3.18 -7.77 15.25
C ALA A 81 -2.86 -6.63 14.28
N ARG A 82 -3.88 -6.00 13.67
CA ARG A 82 -3.70 -4.87 12.75
C ARG A 82 -3.26 -3.59 13.44
N VAL A 83 -3.83 -3.27 14.60
CA VAL A 83 -3.37 -2.14 15.41
C VAL A 83 -1.90 -2.34 15.81
N GLN A 84 -1.52 -3.55 16.23
CA GLN A 84 -0.11 -3.84 16.52
C GLN A 84 0.80 -3.73 15.30
N GLN A 85 0.35 -4.16 14.12
CA GLN A 85 1.12 -3.99 12.88
C GLN A 85 1.32 -2.52 12.50
N CYS A 86 0.40 -1.62 12.89
CA CYS A 86 0.51 -0.18 12.67
C CYS A 86 1.48 0.52 13.63
N ARG A 87 1.87 -0.16 14.72
CA ARG A 87 2.97 0.29 15.58
C ARG A 87 4.28 -0.04 14.91
N PHE A 88 4.99 0.99 14.51
CA PHE A 88 6.34 0.83 13.99
C PHE A 88 7.28 0.97 15.17
N PRO A 89 8.20 0.02 15.40
CA PRO A 89 9.21 0.20 16.43
C PRO A 89 9.95 1.51 16.15
N ALA A 90 10.17 2.32 17.19
CA ALA A 90 10.92 3.55 17.05
C ALA A 90 12.25 3.24 16.37
N LEU A 91 12.69 4.12 15.45
CA LEU A 91 13.88 3.95 14.60
C LEU A 91 15.19 3.58 15.35
N ASN A 92 15.19 3.68 16.69
CA ASN A 92 16.31 3.37 17.58
C ASN A 92 16.44 1.87 17.95
N GLU A 93 15.47 1.00 17.67
CA GLU A 93 15.53 -0.41 18.08
C GLU A 93 16.06 -1.35 16.98
N VAL A 94 16.04 -0.94 15.71
CA VAL A 94 16.40 -1.82 14.58
C VAL A 94 17.93 -1.94 14.40
N GLN A 95 18.72 -1.05 15.00
CA GLN A 95 20.19 -1.13 14.91
C GLN A 95 20.84 -2.03 15.99
N ASN A 96 20.11 -2.44 17.02
CA ASN A 96 20.71 -3.15 18.18
C ASN A 96 20.42 -4.67 18.23
N THR A 97 19.72 -5.26 17.25
CA THR A 97 19.41 -6.70 17.25
C THR A 97 20.27 -7.56 16.32
N ASN A 98 21.19 -6.96 15.55
CA ASN A 98 22.09 -7.69 14.65
C ASN A 98 23.57 -7.69 15.09
N THR A 99 23.86 -7.60 16.39
CA THR A 99 25.23 -7.84 16.89
C THR A 99 25.21 -8.39 18.31
N SER A 100 25.01 -9.70 18.45
CA SER A 100 25.35 -10.39 19.70
C SER A 100 25.68 -11.86 19.47
N VAL A 101 26.86 -12.12 18.91
CA VAL A 101 27.66 -13.32 19.23
C VAL A 101 29.09 -12.84 19.49
N ALA A 102 29.40 -12.53 20.75
CA ALA A 102 30.71 -12.68 21.41
C ALA A 102 30.78 -11.88 22.73
N GLU A 103 30.78 -12.62 23.83
CA GLU A 103 31.59 -12.45 25.07
C GLU A 103 31.59 -11.13 25.88
N GLU A 104 30.91 -11.21 27.04
CA GLU A 104 31.41 -10.96 28.41
C GLU A 104 32.39 -9.78 28.73
N LYS A 105 31.91 -8.76 29.48
CA LYS A 105 32.21 -8.56 30.94
C LYS A 105 31.66 -7.24 31.54
N LYS A 106 31.25 -7.39 32.80
CA LYS A 106 30.67 -6.46 33.79
C LYS A 106 31.24 -5.01 33.83
N LYS A 107 30.33 -4.03 33.96
CA LYS A 107 30.39 -2.98 35.00
C LYS A 107 29.01 -2.33 35.23
N LYS A 108 28.53 -2.41 36.48
CA LYS A 108 27.28 -1.80 36.96
C LYS A 108 27.44 -0.27 37.01
N VAL A 109 26.67 0.45 36.20
CA VAL A 109 26.45 1.89 36.38
C VAL A 109 24.94 2.10 36.55
N LYS A 110 24.54 2.66 37.70
CA LYS A 110 23.15 3.01 38.02
C LYS A 110 22.68 4.12 37.05
N PRO A 111 21.56 3.99 36.34
CA PRO A 111 21.04 5.10 35.56
C PRO A 111 20.27 6.05 36.51
N LYS A 112 20.68 7.32 36.52
CA LYS A 112 19.95 8.43 37.11
C LYS A 112 18.63 8.62 36.33
N LYS A 113 17.52 8.72 37.06
CA LYS A 113 16.18 9.00 36.54
C LYS A 113 16.16 10.33 35.79
N ALA A 114 16.06 10.29 34.46
CA ALA A 114 15.62 11.41 33.65
C ALA A 114 14.12 11.28 33.42
N THR A 115 13.38 12.28 33.85
CA THR A 115 11.92 12.40 33.80
C THR A 115 11.45 12.46 32.35
N LYS A 116 11.02 11.33 31.79
CA LYS A 116 10.31 11.29 30.49
C LYS A 116 8.84 11.64 30.74
N GLN A 117 8.37 12.71 30.11
CA GLN A 117 6.94 12.95 29.91
C GLN A 117 6.35 11.71 29.23
N GLN A 118 5.54 10.95 29.96
CA GLN A 118 4.87 9.76 29.45
C GLN A 118 3.72 10.23 28.56
N VAL A 119 3.93 10.18 27.24
CA VAL A 119 2.80 10.09 26.31
C VAL A 119 2.07 8.80 26.66
N ILE A 120 0.80 8.89 27.03
CA ILE A 120 -0.03 7.73 27.37
C ILE A 120 -0.31 7.01 26.04
N GLU A 121 0.57 6.08 25.66
CA GLU A 121 0.36 5.23 24.49
C GLU A 121 -0.85 4.33 24.77
N LEU A 122 -1.97 4.61 24.11
CA LEU A 122 -3.21 3.84 24.26
C LEU A 122 -2.96 2.37 23.96
N THR A 123 -3.56 1.43 24.70
CA THR A 123 -3.43 0.00 24.37
C THR A 123 -4.20 -0.33 23.07
N PRO A 124 -3.86 -1.41 22.33
CA PRO A 124 -4.61 -1.78 21.13
C PRO A 124 -6.11 -1.96 21.36
N ARG A 125 -6.51 -2.44 22.55
CA ARG A 125 -7.91 -2.56 22.95
C ARG A 125 -8.56 -1.20 23.16
N GLU A 126 -7.83 -0.23 23.72
CA GLU A 126 -8.32 1.15 23.89
C GLU A 126 -8.50 1.86 22.56
N ILE A 127 -7.62 1.65 21.58
CA ILE A 127 -7.80 2.19 20.21
C ILE A 127 -9.09 1.65 19.59
N ILE A 128 -9.33 0.33 19.67
CA ILE A 128 -10.58 -0.26 19.17
C ILE A 128 -11.79 0.32 19.92
N ALA A 129 -11.73 0.43 21.25
CA ALA A 129 -12.80 1.00 22.06
C ALA A 129 -13.08 2.46 21.69
N LYS A 130 -12.05 3.27 21.45
CA LYS A 130 -12.13 4.66 20.99
C LYS A 130 -12.84 4.74 19.64
N PHE A 131 -12.49 3.88 18.69
CA PHE A 131 -13.13 3.85 17.36
C PHE A 131 -14.59 3.40 17.42
N LYS A 132 -14.96 2.51 18.36
CA LYS A 132 -16.37 2.18 18.64
C LYS A 132 -17.13 3.37 19.21
N GLN A 133 -16.54 4.08 20.18
CA GLN A 133 -17.14 5.26 20.80
C GLN A 133 -17.31 6.40 19.79
N GLN A 134 -16.41 6.51 18.81
CA GLN A 134 -16.53 7.46 17.70
C GLN A 134 -17.57 7.04 16.65
N GLY A 135 -18.16 5.85 16.74
CA GLY A 135 -19.09 5.34 15.74
C GLY A 135 -18.42 5.03 14.40
N TRP A 136 -17.15 4.60 14.42
CA TRP A 136 -16.41 4.20 13.21
C TRP A 136 -16.34 2.67 13.08
N LEU A 137 -16.51 1.97 14.20
CA LEU A 137 -16.61 0.51 14.29
C LEU A 137 -17.92 0.11 14.97
N PHE A 138 -18.63 -0.83 14.36
CA PHE A 138 -19.87 -1.40 14.88
C PHE A 138 -19.77 -2.91 14.97
N ASN A 139 -20.47 -3.53 15.90
CA ASN A 139 -20.64 -4.98 15.90
C ASN A 139 -21.70 -5.38 14.87
N GLY A 140 -21.60 -6.58 14.30
CA GLY A 140 -22.65 -7.14 13.45
C GLY A 140 -23.95 -7.41 14.23
N TYR A 141 -25.06 -7.50 13.50
CA TYR A 141 -26.40 -7.51 14.09
C TYR A 141 -27.08 -8.89 14.12
N ALA A 142 -26.60 -9.89 13.39
CA ALA A 142 -27.23 -11.21 13.33
C ALA A 142 -26.27 -12.37 12.99
N GLY A 143 -26.65 -13.57 13.42
CA GLY A 143 -26.00 -14.84 13.05
C GLY A 143 -24.52 -14.92 13.45
N ASN A 144 -23.71 -15.49 12.55
CA ASN A 144 -22.26 -15.64 12.74
C ASN A 144 -21.50 -14.30 12.76
N ASP A 145 -22.11 -13.20 12.28
CA ASP A 145 -21.48 -11.88 12.22
C ASP A 145 -21.66 -11.07 13.51
N ARG A 146 -22.44 -11.54 14.49
CA ARG A 146 -22.75 -10.80 15.74
C ARG A 146 -21.50 -10.36 16.52
N TYR A 147 -20.43 -11.14 16.45
CA TYR A 147 -19.17 -10.86 17.14
C TYR A 147 -18.11 -10.21 16.26
N LEU A 148 -18.42 -10.00 14.97
CA LEU A 148 -17.54 -9.34 14.04
C LEU A 148 -17.79 -7.83 14.04
N PHE A 149 -16.73 -7.10 13.72
CA PHE A 149 -16.73 -5.66 13.59
C PHE A 149 -16.91 -5.27 12.12
N HIS A 150 -17.65 -4.19 11.89
CA HIS A 150 -17.88 -3.59 10.59
C HIS A 150 -17.55 -2.10 10.63
N VAL A 151 -17.09 -1.57 9.51
CA VAL A 151 -16.89 -0.13 9.29
C VAL A 151 -17.92 0.33 8.25
N PRO A 152 -18.69 1.39 8.50
CA PRO A 152 -19.66 1.90 7.53
C PRO A 152 -19.00 2.34 6.22
N GLN A 153 -19.59 1.94 5.09
CA GLN A 153 -18.97 2.14 3.77
C GLN A 153 -18.94 3.61 3.35
N ASP A 154 -20.05 4.33 3.54
CA ASP A 154 -20.17 5.77 3.32
C ASP A 154 -19.17 6.57 4.15
N LEU A 155 -18.90 6.10 5.37
CA LEU A 155 -17.92 6.70 6.26
C LEU A 155 -16.47 6.44 5.76
N LYS A 156 -16.15 5.23 5.29
CA LYS A 156 -14.84 4.96 4.64
C LYS A 156 -14.59 5.89 3.47
N GLU A 157 -15.58 6.10 2.61
CA GLU A 157 -15.46 6.97 1.44
C GLU A 157 -15.21 8.43 1.84
N ARG A 158 -15.97 8.95 2.82
CA ARG A 158 -15.73 10.30 3.35
C ARG A 158 -14.36 10.46 4.01
N PHE A 159 -13.90 9.46 4.75
CA PHE A 159 -12.54 9.48 5.32
C PHE A 159 -11.47 9.51 4.23
N LYS A 160 -11.62 8.73 3.14
CA LYS A 160 -10.67 8.77 2.03
C LYS A 160 -10.58 10.17 1.41
N ILE A 161 -11.72 10.80 1.16
CA ILE A 161 -11.77 12.16 0.59
C ILE A 161 -11.13 13.16 1.55
N THR A 162 -11.52 13.13 2.83
CA THR A 162 -11.01 14.10 3.81
C THR A 162 -9.52 13.90 4.08
N LEU A 163 -9.04 12.66 4.14
CA LEU A 163 -7.63 12.36 4.33
C LEU A 163 -6.81 12.74 3.11
N ALA A 164 -7.31 12.54 1.88
CA ALA A 164 -6.65 13.05 0.66
C ALA A 164 -6.41 14.55 0.75
N GLU A 165 -7.41 15.30 1.21
CA GLU A 165 -7.30 16.76 1.36
C GLU A 165 -6.30 17.15 2.43
N VAL A 166 -6.33 16.49 3.60
CA VAL A 166 -5.37 16.73 4.67
C VAL A 166 -3.94 16.47 4.19
N LEU A 167 -3.70 15.33 3.53
CA LEU A 167 -2.39 14.99 2.98
C LEU A 167 -1.98 16.00 1.90
N SER A 168 -2.91 16.45 1.05
CA SER A 168 -2.63 17.39 -0.03
C SER A 168 -2.13 18.76 0.43
N VAL A 169 -2.43 19.17 1.67
CA VAL A 169 -1.92 20.43 2.24
C VAL A 169 -0.41 20.38 2.45
N ALA A 170 0.14 19.21 2.77
CA ALA A 170 1.57 19.01 2.98
C ALA A 170 2.32 18.64 1.67
N ILE A 171 1.61 18.54 0.56
CA ILE A 171 2.18 18.22 -0.75
C ILE A 171 2.64 19.50 -1.44
N GLU A 172 3.91 19.53 -1.84
CA GLU A 172 4.50 20.67 -2.55
C GLU A 172 4.37 20.47 -4.07
N ARG A 173 3.81 21.47 -4.74
CA ARG A 173 3.71 21.47 -6.20
C ARG A 173 5.03 21.87 -6.81
N GLY A 174 5.48 21.10 -7.79
CA GLY A 174 6.66 21.41 -8.59
C GLY A 174 6.28 22.07 -9.91
N THR A 175 7.25 22.70 -10.57
CA THR A 175 7.04 23.20 -11.93
C THR A 175 7.06 22.05 -12.93
N GLN A 176 6.45 22.27 -14.10
CA GLN A 176 6.56 21.31 -15.19
C GLN A 176 8.04 21.19 -15.62
N PRO A 177 8.62 19.99 -15.63
CA PRO A 177 9.98 19.76 -16.08
C PRO A 177 10.08 19.94 -17.60
N SER A 178 11.24 20.38 -18.09
CA SER A 178 11.52 20.51 -19.53
C SER A 178 11.60 19.14 -20.21
N ILE A 179 12.14 18.15 -19.51
CA ILE A 179 12.26 16.76 -19.95
C ILE A 179 11.71 15.87 -18.83
N TYR A 180 10.84 14.93 -19.20
CA TYR A 180 10.33 13.92 -18.30
C TYR A 180 10.26 12.55 -18.99
N ARG A 181 10.29 11.50 -18.18
CA ARG A 181 10.15 10.11 -18.58
C ARG A 181 8.75 9.63 -18.27
N GLU A 182 8.12 9.02 -19.26
CA GLU A 182 6.85 8.30 -19.15
C GLU A 182 6.95 7.02 -19.97
N GLU A 183 6.63 5.87 -19.37
CA GLU A 183 6.81 4.56 -20.04
C GLU A 183 5.52 4.02 -20.67
N GLY A 184 4.35 4.59 -20.34
CA GLY A 184 3.07 4.18 -20.91
C GLY A 184 2.86 2.64 -20.90
N GLY A 185 2.54 2.08 -22.07
CA GLY A 185 2.30 0.64 -22.23
C GLY A 185 3.56 -0.22 -22.46
N GLN A 186 4.77 0.33 -22.32
CA GLN A 186 6.01 -0.37 -22.73
C GLN A 186 6.26 -1.69 -22.00
N LEU A 187 5.77 -1.83 -20.76
CA LEU A 187 5.83 -3.11 -20.04
C LEU A 187 5.10 -4.24 -20.76
N LEU A 188 3.98 -3.97 -21.44
CA LEU A 188 3.26 -4.99 -22.20
C LEU A 188 4.04 -5.40 -23.46
N LEU A 189 4.72 -4.45 -24.09
CA LEU A 189 5.52 -4.72 -25.29
C LEU A 189 6.76 -5.54 -24.93
N ASP A 190 7.45 -5.17 -23.86
CA ASP A 190 8.62 -5.94 -23.39
C ASP A 190 8.24 -7.32 -22.86
N LEU A 191 7.02 -7.49 -22.32
CA LEU A 191 6.50 -8.81 -21.97
C LEU A 191 6.36 -9.72 -23.21
N LYS A 192 5.89 -9.16 -24.34
CA LYS A 192 5.86 -9.89 -25.62
C LYS A 192 7.26 -10.20 -26.13
N VAL A 193 8.20 -9.27 -26.01
CA VAL A 193 9.61 -9.49 -26.37
C VAL A 193 10.19 -10.66 -25.57
N MET A 194 9.95 -10.69 -24.25
CA MET A 194 10.38 -11.78 -23.37
C MET A 194 9.80 -13.13 -23.80
N LEU A 195 8.49 -13.21 -24.04
CA LEU A 195 7.86 -14.48 -24.45
C LEU A 195 8.39 -14.96 -25.82
N ASN A 196 8.54 -14.06 -26.79
CA ASN A 196 9.11 -14.40 -28.10
C ASN A 196 10.57 -14.88 -27.99
N TYR A 197 11.36 -14.20 -27.16
CA TYR A 197 12.75 -14.57 -26.92
C TYR A 197 12.85 -15.96 -26.30
N ILE A 198 12.07 -16.24 -25.24
CA ILE A 198 12.10 -17.54 -24.56
C ILE A 198 11.63 -18.66 -25.50
N ALA A 199 10.55 -18.44 -26.26
CA ALA A 199 10.05 -19.41 -27.24
C ALA A 199 11.09 -19.76 -28.32
N THR A 200 11.93 -18.80 -28.69
CA THR A 200 12.95 -18.99 -29.74
C THR A 200 14.22 -19.64 -29.21
N TYR A 201 14.73 -19.17 -28.07
CA TYR A 201 16.07 -19.52 -27.60
C TYR A 201 16.11 -20.57 -26.48
N LYS A 202 14.97 -20.86 -25.84
CA LYS A 202 14.84 -21.79 -24.69
C LYS A 202 16.00 -21.65 -23.68
N PRO A 203 16.11 -20.49 -23.00
CA PRO A 203 17.26 -20.18 -22.16
C PRO A 203 17.52 -21.24 -21.08
N ASN A 204 18.79 -21.58 -20.89
CA ASN A 204 19.18 -22.46 -19.78
C ASN A 204 18.96 -21.74 -18.44
N VAL A 205 18.48 -22.50 -17.46
CA VAL A 205 18.25 -22.08 -16.08
C VAL A 205 19.18 -22.80 -15.11
N ALA A 206 19.51 -22.12 -14.02
CA ALA A 206 20.16 -22.71 -12.87
C ALA A 206 19.17 -23.57 -12.07
N LEU A 207 19.69 -24.28 -11.06
CA LEU A 207 18.89 -25.18 -10.20
C LEU A 207 17.73 -24.49 -9.47
N ASP A 208 17.84 -23.18 -9.23
CA ASP A 208 16.80 -22.36 -8.61
C ASP A 208 15.76 -21.83 -9.61
N GLY A 209 15.90 -22.19 -10.90
CA GLY A 209 15.04 -21.76 -11.99
C GLY A 209 15.42 -20.40 -12.58
N THR A 210 16.54 -19.78 -12.18
CA THR A 210 16.98 -18.50 -12.74
C THR A 210 17.73 -18.66 -14.06
N MET A 211 17.41 -17.85 -15.07
CA MET A 211 18.08 -17.85 -16.36
C MET A 211 19.55 -17.47 -16.19
N HIS A 212 20.43 -18.16 -16.93
CA HIS A 212 21.84 -17.83 -16.92
C HIS A 212 22.07 -16.38 -17.37
N ARG A 213 23.02 -15.70 -16.72
CA ARG A 213 23.28 -14.24 -16.87
C ARG A 213 23.41 -13.77 -18.32
N ARG A 214 23.94 -14.59 -19.23
CA ARG A 214 24.04 -14.26 -20.67
C ARG A 214 22.68 -13.96 -21.28
N PHE A 215 21.68 -14.81 -21.03
CA PHE A 215 20.33 -14.63 -21.57
C PHE A 215 19.63 -13.42 -20.94
N VAL A 216 19.89 -13.16 -19.66
CA VAL A 216 19.38 -11.97 -18.97
C VAL A 216 19.90 -10.68 -19.60
N ILE A 217 21.21 -10.61 -19.89
CA ILE A 217 21.82 -9.44 -20.55
C ILE A 217 21.25 -9.25 -21.96
N GLN A 218 21.22 -10.31 -22.76
CA GLN A 218 20.67 -10.26 -24.12
C GLN A 218 19.21 -9.82 -24.13
N LEU A 219 18.41 -10.34 -23.19
CA LEU A 219 17.01 -9.97 -23.11
C LEU A 219 16.82 -8.52 -22.63
N ASN A 220 17.62 -8.04 -21.69
CA ASN A 220 17.60 -6.64 -21.25
C ASN A 220 17.99 -5.67 -22.38
N GLU A 221 18.91 -6.05 -23.26
CA GLU A 221 19.28 -5.27 -24.44
C GLU A 221 18.15 -5.15 -25.48
N LEU A 222 17.26 -6.15 -25.54
CA LEU A 222 16.09 -6.17 -26.43
C LEU A 222 14.90 -5.36 -25.90
N PHE A 223 14.88 -5.05 -24.61
CA PHE A 223 13.79 -4.27 -24.02
C PHE A 223 13.85 -2.81 -24.43
N ALA A 224 12.68 -2.22 -24.63
CA ALA A 224 12.53 -0.78 -24.82
C ALA A 224 13.03 -0.01 -23.58
N ILE A 225 12.82 -0.58 -22.39
CA ILE A 225 13.31 -0.03 -21.13
C ILE A 225 14.39 -0.95 -20.56
N GLN A 226 15.65 -0.54 -20.76
CA GLN A 226 16.81 -1.22 -20.22
C GLN A 226 17.04 -0.79 -18.76
N GLU A 227 17.33 -1.75 -17.90
CA GLU A 227 17.70 -1.48 -16.50
C GLU A 227 19.13 -1.89 -16.19
N GLU A 228 19.69 -1.29 -15.14
CA GLU A 228 20.99 -1.69 -14.64
C GLU A 228 20.94 -3.11 -14.05
N MET A 229 21.91 -3.94 -14.44
CA MET A 229 22.00 -5.30 -13.96
C MET A 229 22.40 -5.34 -12.47
N PRO A 230 21.82 -6.24 -11.66
CA PRO A 230 22.27 -6.44 -10.29
C PRO A 230 23.79 -6.73 -10.24
N GLY A 231 24.49 -5.95 -9.41
CA GLY A 231 25.94 -6.05 -9.23
C GLY A 231 26.37 -7.39 -8.63
N LYS A 232 27.55 -7.89 -9.01
CA LYS A 232 28.13 -9.09 -8.40
C LYS A 232 28.51 -8.78 -6.94
N GLY A 233 27.93 -9.51 -5.99
CA GLY A 233 28.16 -9.28 -4.55
C GLY A 233 27.44 -8.06 -3.96
N ALA A 234 26.67 -7.31 -4.77
CA ALA A 234 25.74 -6.33 -4.24
C ALA A 234 24.65 -7.07 -3.44
N TRP A 235 24.22 -6.50 -2.31
CA TRP A 235 23.16 -7.10 -1.52
C TRP A 235 21.86 -7.09 -2.32
N LYS A 236 21.41 -8.27 -2.72
CA LYS A 236 20.25 -8.48 -3.57
C LYS A 236 19.01 -8.46 -2.69
N PHE A 237 18.15 -7.46 -2.86
CA PHE A 237 16.86 -7.39 -2.18
C PHE A 237 15.79 -6.95 -3.16
N GLY A 238 14.57 -7.45 -2.97
CA GLY A 238 13.39 -7.18 -3.77
C GLY A 238 12.30 -8.21 -3.44
N TYR A 239 11.19 -8.18 -4.18
CA TYR A 239 10.05 -9.04 -3.89
C TYR A 239 9.73 -9.90 -5.11
N GLY A 240 9.55 -11.19 -4.89
CA GLY A 240 9.39 -12.16 -5.96
C GLY A 240 10.39 -13.31 -5.88
N LYS A 241 10.47 -14.13 -6.91
CA LYS A 241 11.47 -15.21 -7.02
C LYS A 241 12.73 -14.71 -7.75
N GLY A 242 12.57 -13.87 -8.76
CA GLY A 242 13.68 -13.41 -9.61
C GLY A 242 14.45 -12.16 -9.14
N PHE A 243 14.10 -11.57 -8.00
CA PHE A 243 14.57 -10.22 -7.62
C PHE A 243 16.08 -10.08 -7.45
N GLY A 244 16.80 -11.18 -7.16
CA GLY A 244 18.24 -11.13 -6.96
C GLY A 244 19.03 -11.26 -8.26
N GLU A 245 18.48 -11.94 -9.25
CA GLU A 245 19.21 -12.26 -10.48
C GLU A 245 18.87 -11.35 -11.65
N TYR A 246 17.72 -10.67 -11.59
CA TYR A 246 17.25 -9.81 -12.67
C TYR A 246 17.01 -8.37 -12.17
N PRO A 247 17.05 -7.37 -13.07
CA PRO A 247 16.54 -6.04 -12.76
C PRO A 247 15.07 -6.05 -12.30
N ASP A 248 14.63 -5.05 -11.54
CA ASP A 248 13.33 -5.05 -10.85
C ASP A 248 12.14 -5.31 -11.80
N ARG A 249 12.10 -4.63 -12.95
CA ARG A 249 11.02 -4.75 -13.93
C ARG A 249 11.06 -6.12 -14.60
N MET A 250 12.24 -6.59 -14.97
CA MET A 250 12.41 -7.90 -15.59
C MET A 250 12.06 -9.04 -14.62
N ALA A 251 12.49 -8.95 -13.36
CA ALA A 251 12.14 -9.89 -12.31
C ALA A 251 10.62 -9.99 -12.15
N PHE A 252 9.96 -8.84 -12.09
CA PHE A 252 8.51 -8.78 -12.00
C PHE A 252 7.82 -9.41 -13.22
N MET A 253 8.26 -9.10 -14.45
CA MET A 253 7.70 -9.70 -15.67
C MET A 253 7.88 -11.22 -15.70
N TYR A 254 9.05 -11.71 -15.30
CA TYR A 254 9.35 -13.14 -15.22
C TYR A 254 8.41 -13.85 -14.23
N ASP A 255 8.33 -13.34 -12.99
CA ASP A 255 7.44 -13.88 -11.95
C ASP A 255 5.97 -13.83 -12.38
N TYR A 256 5.56 -12.76 -13.06
CA TYR A 256 4.22 -12.62 -13.60
C TYR A 256 3.89 -13.73 -14.59
N CYS A 257 4.77 -13.96 -15.58
CA CYS A 257 4.60 -15.01 -16.59
C CYS A 257 4.51 -16.41 -15.95
N PHE A 258 5.33 -16.72 -14.95
CA PHE A 258 5.22 -17.97 -14.20
C PHE A 258 3.90 -18.08 -13.43
N SER A 259 3.46 -17.00 -12.79
CA SER A 259 2.19 -17.00 -12.05
C SER A 259 0.96 -17.20 -12.93
N LYS A 260 1.04 -16.77 -14.20
CA LYS A 260 0.02 -16.99 -15.23
C LYS A 260 0.14 -18.36 -15.91
N GLY A 261 1.20 -19.11 -15.61
CA GLY A 261 1.51 -20.37 -16.27
C GLY A 261 1.89 -20.21 -17.73
N TRP A 262 2.37 -19.04 -18.16
CA TRP A 262 2.86 -18.79 -19.52
C TRP A 262 4.25 -19.36 -19.75
N LEU A 263 5.02 -19.49 -18.68
CA LEU A 263 6.34 -20.11 -18.67
C LEU A 263 6.34 -21.36 -17.78
N CYS A 264 7.16 -22.32 -18.14
CA CYS A 264 7.48 -23.47 -17.30
C CYS A 264 8.98 -23.78 -17.37
N ILE A 265 9.47 -24.52 -16.38
CA ILE A 265 10.81 -25.11 -16.43
C ILE A 265 10.66 -26.50 -17.05
N ASP A 266 11.34 -26.75 -18.16
CA ASP A 266 11.45 -28.05 -18.81
C ASP A 266 12.92 -28.50 -18.79
N GLY A 267 13.23 -29.47 -17.94
CA GLY A 267 14.60 -29.89 -17.65
C GLY A 267 15.46 -28.75 -17.10
N ASP A 268 16.51 -28.39 -17.83
CA ASP A 268 17.45 -27.31 -17.53
C ASP A 268 17.17 -26.03 -18.32
N THR A 269 15.99 -25.92 -18.94
CA THR A 269 15.57 -24.75 -19.73
C THR A 269 14.28 -24.15 -19.23
N VAL A 270 14.08 -22.85 -19.50
CA VAL A 270 12.76 -22.22 -19.43
C VAL A 270 12.13 -22.22 -20.82
N ASP A 271 10.88 -22.68 -20.89
CA ASP A 271 10.11 -22.76 -22.13
C ASP A 271 8.74 -22.10 -21.97
N ILE A 272 8.12 -21.78 -23.10
CA ILE A 272 6.77 -21.23 -23.17
C ILE A 272 5.74 -22.36 -23.15
N THR A 273 4.66 -22.18 -22.40
CA THR A 273 3.55 -23.14 -22.38
C THR A 273 2.58 -22.86 -23.53
N LYS A 274 1.60 -23.77 -23.74
CA LYS A 274 0.50 -23.52 -24.69
C LYS A 274 -0.28 -22.23 -24.39
N THR A 275 -0.48 -21.89 -23.12
CA THR A 275 -1.15 -20.65 -22.73
C THR A 275 -0.24 -19.44 -22.94
N GLY A 276 1.07 -19.60 -22.77
CA GLY A 276 2.06 -18.57 -23.10
C GLY A 276 2.09 -18.25 -24.60
N GLU A 277 2.02 -19.26 -25.46
CA GLU A 277 1.95 -19.05 -26.92
C GLU A 277 0.73 -18.22 -27.33
N ILE A 278 -0.44 -18.54 -26.75
CA ILE A 278 -1.65 -17.74 -26.98
C ILE A 278 -1.48 -16.31 -26.43
N ALA A 279 -0.85 -16.16 -25.26
CA ALA A 279 -0.65 -14.86 -24.62
C ALA A 279 0.27 -13.95 -25.46
N LYS A 280 1.31 -14.51 -26.08
CA LYS A 280 2.28 -13.79 -26.93
C LYS A 280 1.59 -12.90 -27.97
N ASP A 281 0.53 -13.41 -28.59
CA ASP A 281 -0.22 -12.70 -29.63
C ASP A 281 -1.36 -11.84 -29.04
N SER A 282 -1.94 -12.25 -27.92
CA SER A 282 -3.15 -11.64 -27.35
C SER A 282 -2.92 -10.61 -26.25
N ILE A 283 -1.69 -10.45 -25.71
CA ILE A 283 -1.38 -9.44 -24.68
C ILE A 283 -1.76 -8.04 -25.20
N GLY A 284 -2.61 -7.37 -24.44
CA GLY A 284 -3.08 -6.01 -24.74
C GLY A 284 -3.40 -5.23 -23.47
N ASN A 285 -3.99 -4.05 -23.63
CA ASN A 285 -4.21 -3.11 -22.51
C ASN A 285 -5.03 -3.68 -21.35
N GLN A 286 -5.92 -4.64 -21.62
CA GLN A 286 -6.72 -5.32 -20.60
C GLN A 286 -5.86 -6.11 -19.60
N GLU A 287 -4.69 -6.59 -20.04
CA GLU A 287 -3.78 -7.36 -19.20
C GLU A 287 -3.13 -6.52 -18.10
N MET A 288 -3.04 -5.20 -18.30
CA MET A 288 -2.39 -4.32 -17.33
C MET A 288 -3.10 -4.32 -15.97
N GLN A 289 -4.43 -4.50 -15.92
CA GLN A 289 -5.14 -4.64 -14.64
C GLN A 289 -4.70 -5.90 -13.88
N SER A 290 -4.50 -7.01 -14.60
CA SER A 290 -3.98 -8.25 -14.02
C SER A 290 -2.55 -8.09 -13.53
N ILE A 291 -1.71 -7.36 -14.29
CA ILE A 291 -0.33 -7.03 -13.92
C ILE A 291 -0.28 -6.22 -12.62
N ILE A 292 -1.03 -5.12 -12.54
CA ILE A 292 -1.06 -4.28 -11.33
C ILE A 292 -1.60 -5.07 -10.14
N SER A 293 -2.65 -5.88 -10.35
CA SER A 293 -3.20 -6.74 -9.29
C SER A 293 -2.20 -7.78 -8.80
N HIS A 294 -1.41 -8.36 -9.71
CA HIS A 294 -0.33 -9.27 -9.37
C HIS A 294 0.77 -8.57 -8.58
N TRP A 295 1.19 -7.37 -8.98
CA TRP A 295 2.16 -6.56 -8.23
C TRP A 295 1.68 -6.27 -6.80
N LEU A 296 0.45 -5.77 -6.65
CA LEU A 296 -0.16 -5.50 -5.35
C LEU A 296 -0.20 -6.75 -4.48
N LYS A 297 -0.51 -7.92 -5.04
CA LYS A 297 -0.54 -9.20 -4.33
C LYS A 297 0.87 -9.66 -3.93
N LEU A 298 1.83 -9.59 -4.86
CA LEU A 298 3.20 -10.04 -4.66
C LEU A 298 3.91 -9.23 -3.56
N TYR A 299 3.68 -7.91 -3.56
CA TYR A 299 4.38 -6.99 -2.66
C TYR A 299 3.65 -6.86 -1.30
N LYS A 300 2.40 -7.33 -1.17
CA LYS A 300 1.59 -7.21 0.06
C LYS A 300 2.25 -7.81 1.31
N GLY A 301 3.07 -8.84 1.15
CA GLY A 301 3.80 -9.45 2.28
C GLY A 301 4.83 -8.49 2.88
N ALA A 302 5.57 -7.77 2.03
CA ALA A 302 6.59 -6.83 2.44
C ALA A 302 6.03 -5.44 2.78
N ILE A 303 5.01 -5.01 2.04
CA ILE A 303 4.38 -3.70 2.16
C ILE A 303 2.86 -3.92 2.40
N PRO A 304 2.42 -4.17 3.64
CA PRO A 304 1.03 -4.52 3.93
C PRO A 304 0.00 -3.48 3.45
N ASN A 305 0.38 -2.20 3.42
CA ASN A 305 -0.47 -1.08 3.04
C ASN A 305 -0.24 -0.59 1.60
N ILE A 306 0.38 -1.40 0.73
CA ILE A 306 0.71 -1.01 -0.65
C ILE A 306 -0.48 -0.44 -1.44
N ASN A 307 -1.69 -0.99 -1.25
CA ASN A 307 -2.91 -0.48 -1.90
C ASN A 307 -3.19 0.98 -1.54
N SER A 308 -2.99 1.35 -0.28
CA SER A 308 -3.18 2.73 0.18
C SER A 308 -2.11 3.66 -0.40
N LEU A 309 -0.84 3.23 -0.41
CA LEU A 309 0.27 4.03 -0.92
C LEU A 309 0.12 4.27 -2.42
N TYR A 310 -0.22 3.23 -3.17
CA TYR A 310 -0.58 3.32 -4.58
C TYR A 310 -1.70 4.36 -4.80
N TYR A 311 -2.80 4.25 -4.05
CA TYR A 311 -3.91 5.18 -4.15
C TYR A 311 -3.49 6.62 -3.84
N TRP A 312 -2.73 6.85 -2.76
CA TRP A 312 -2.32 8.19 -2.35
C TRP A 312 -1.39 8.83 -3.36
N ILE A 313 -0.38 8.11 -3.85
CA ILE A 313 0.53 8.62 -4.87
C ILE A 313 -0.26 9.05 -6.10
N CYS A 314 -1.13 8.19 -6.62
CA CYS A 314 -1.94 8.53 -7.80
C CYS A 314 -2.96 9.65 -7.54
N SER A 315 -3.53 9.74 -6.35
CA SER A 315 -4.54 10.76 -6.03
C SER A 315 -3.94 12.15 -5.78
N LEU A 316 -2.73 12.20 -5.23
CA LEU A 316 -2.03 13.44 -4.86
C LEU A 316 -1.17 13.98 -6.01
N SER A 317 -0.73 13.15 -6.96
CA SER A 317 0.10 13.54 -8.11
C SER A 317 -0.71 13.97 -9.36
N LYS A 318 -1.88 14.60 -9.19
CA LYS A 318 -2.66 15.08 -10.36
C LYS A 318 -1.88 16.08 -11.22
N ASP A 319 -1.06 16.89 -10.57
CA ASP A 319 -0.11 17.81 -11.19
C ASP A 319 1.32 17.45 -10.77
N TRP A 320 2.30 18.09 -11.40
CA TRP A 320 3.70 17.93 -11.02
C TRP A 320 3.91 18.25 -9.54
N THR A 321 4.45 17.27 -8.83
CA THR A 321 4.53 17.25 -7.37
C THR A 321 5.90 16.77 -6.96
N THR A 322 6.52 17.41 -5.97
CA THR A 322 7.89 17.05 -5.56
C THR A 322 7.92 15.68 -4.88
N ILE A 323 8.92 14.86 -5.20
CA ILE A 323 9.09 13.57 -4.53
C ILE A 323 9.38 13.75 -3.04
N LYS A 324 10.07 14.84 -2.67
CA LYS A 324 10.40 15.20 -1.30
C LYS A 324 9.17 15.41 -0.42
N SER A 325 8.13 16.04 -0.95
CA SER A 325 6.87 16.18 -0.21
C SER A 325 6.14 14.84 -0.05
N PHE A 326 6.24 13.94 -1.04
CA PHE A 326 5.75 12.56 -0.89
C PHE A 326 6.50 11.79 0.20
N GLU A 327 7.81 11.94 0.32
CA GLU A 327 8.59 11.33 1.40
C GLU A 327 8.07 11.79 2.76
N ALA A 328 7.99 13.11 2.97
CA ALA A 328 7.52 13.70 4.23
C ALA A 328 6.11 13.24 4.62
N VAL A 329 5.24 13.04 3.64
CA VAL A 329 3.83 12.69 3.85
C VAL A 329 3.61 11.18 3.97
N LEU A 330 4.29 10.35 3.16
CA LEU A 330 4.00 8.92 3.02
C LEU A 330 4.98 8.00 3.73
N GLU A 331 6.25 8.38 3.92
CA GLU A 331 7.19 7.55 4.70
C GLU A 331 6.68 7.22 6.11
N PRO A 332 6.01 8.14 6.84
CA PRO A 332 5.40 7.81 8.12
C PRO A 332 4.40 6.65 8.05
N TYR A 333 3.87 6.29 6.87
CA TYR A 333 2.96 5.16 6.68
C TYR A 333 3.67 3.88 6.21
N ILE A 334 4.98 3.91 5.96
CA ILE A 334 5.73 2.77 5.41
C ILE A 334 6.57 2.12 6.50
N LYS A 335 6.26 0.85 6.81
CA LYS A 335 7.08 0.07 7.73
C LYS A 335 8.35 -0.39 7.00
N PRO A 336 9.56 -0.13 7.53
CA PRO A 336 10.78 -0.75 6.99
C PRO A 336 10.65 -2.27 6.99
N TYR A 337 11.23 -2.91 5.98
CA TYR A 337 11.11 -4.36 5.79
C TYR A 337 12.48 -4.96 5.47
N TYR A 338 12.99 -5.77 6.39
CA TYR A 338 14.37 -6.25 6.37
C TYR A 338 15.38 -5.10 6.22
N PHE A 339 16.03 -5.00 5.06
CA PHE A 339 17.05 -3.99 4.76
C PHE A 339 16.50 -2.80 3.96
N ASP A 340 15.26 -2.88 3.50
CA ASP A 340 14.59 -1.79 2.80
C ASP A 340 14.07 -0.77 3.83
N SER A 341 14.66 0.43 3.82
CA SER A 341 14.15 1.57 4.58
C SER A 341 12.81 2.05 4.02
N ALA A 342 12.07 2.86 4.79
CA ALA A 342 10.80 3.44 4.34
C ALA A 342 10.96 4.21 3.01
N GLY A 343 12.02 5.03 2.90
CA GLY A 343 12.35 5.72 1.65
C GLY A 343 12.74 4.78 0.51
N ALA A 344 13.55 3.74 0.77
CA ALA A 344 13.91 2.76 -0.26
C ALA A 344 12.66 2.04 -0.81
N ILE A 345 11.71 1.70 0.06
CA ILE A 345 10.41 1.15 -0.33
C ILE A 345 9.64 2.14 -1.20
N LEU A 346 9.50 3.39 -0.76
CA LEU A 346 8.77 4.42 -1.50
C LEU A 346 9.35 4.61 -2.90
N HIS A 347 10.66 4.80 -3.02
CA HIS A 347 11.32 5.08 -4.29
C HIS A 347 11.42 3.86 -5.20
N LYS A 348 12.04 2.78 -4.72
CA LYS A 348 12.43 1.64 -5.56
C LYS A 348 11.29 0.65 -5.77
N ARG A 349 10.44 0.45 -4.75
CA ARG A 349 9.40 -0.59 -4.79
C ARG A 349 8.04 -0.08 -5.19
N ILE A 350 7.79 1.22 -5.02
CA ILE A 350 6.51 1.83 -5.35
C ILE A 350 6.67 2.78 -6.53
N VAL A 351 7.35 3.92 -6.37
CA VAL A 351 7.42 4.96 -7.40
C VAL A 351 8.04 4.45 -8.70
N LYS A 352 9.19 3.76 -8.64
CA LYS A 352 9.82 3.15 -9.82
C LYS A 352 8.90 2.14 -10.51
N MET A 353 8.19 1.30 -9.75
CA MET A 353 7.24 0.34 -10.33
C MET A 353 6.03 1.03 -10.95
N LEU A 354 5.50 2.10 -10.34
CA LEU A 354 4.42 2.89 -10.92
C LEU A 354 4.84 3.56 -12.24
N LEU A 355 6.10 3.99 -12.36
CA LEU A 355 6.66 4.46 -13.62
C LEU A 355 6.68 3.32 -14.66
N HIS A 356 7.16 2.13 -14.28
CA HIS A 356 7.19 0.95 -15.16
C HIS A 356 5.82 0.46 -15.62
N PHE A 357 4.79 0.61 -14.80
CA PHE A 357 3.40 0.36 -15.19
C PHE A 357 2.79 1.48 -16.02
N GLY A 358 3.54 2.55 -16.28
CA GLY A 358 3.09 3.73 -17.02
C GLY A 358 2.03 4.53 -16.28
N LEU A 359 1.92 4.40 -14.95
CA LEU A 359 0.89 5.05 -14.13
C LEU A 359 1.30 6.46 -13.71
N ILE A 360 2.59 6.76 -13.72
CA ILE A 360 3.16 8.07 -13.45
C ILE A 360 4.23 8.41 -14.49
N ALA A 361 4.53 9.70 -14.59
CA ALA A 361 5.69 10.28 -15.23
C ALA A 361 6.63 10.87 -14.16
N ILE A 362 7.92 10.87 -14.42
CA ILE A 362 8.96 11.42 -13.54
C ILE A 362 9.83 12.38 -14.34
N GLY A 363 10.12 13.56 -13.81
CA GLY A 363 11.05 14.51 -14.41
C GLY A 363 11.84 15.27 -13.36
N GLU A 364 12.77 16.10 -13.82
CA GLU A 364 13.58 16.97 -12.97
C GLU A 364 13.20 18.43 -13.21
N SER A 365 12.92 19.14 -12.11
CA SER A 365 12.52 20.54 -12.07
C SER A 365 13.47 21.34 -11.19
N GLU A 366 13.29 22.65 -11.10
CA GLU A 366 14.07 23.51 -10.19
C GLU A 366 13.92 23.07 -8.72
N GLN A 367 12.80 22.47 -8.35
CA GLN A 367 12.52 21.96 -7.00
C GLN A 367 13.02 20.52 -6.79
N GLY A 368 13.76 19.97 -7.76
CA GLY A 368 14.25 18.59 -7.77
C GLY A 368 13.32 17.65 -8.53
N ILE A 369 13.35 16.37 -8.15
CA ILE A 369 12.56 15.31 -8.80
C ILE A 369 11.07 15.56 -8.55
N VAL A 370 10.31 15.59 -9.64
CA VAL A 370 8.86 15.75 -9.64
C VAL A 370 8.19 14.57 -10.31
N ILE A 371 7.02 14.19 -9.80
CA ILE A 371 6.19 13.14 -10.36
C ILE A 371 4.79 13.66 -10.68
N LYS A 372 4.17 13.08 -11.70
CA LYS A 372 2.79 13.37 -12.10
C LYS A 372 2.12 12.09 -12.56
N ARG A 373 0.87 11.87 -12.18
CA ARG A 373 0.04 10.77 -12.70
C ARG A 373 -0.15 10.93 -14.20
N SER A 374 0.07 9.86 -14.96
CA SER A 374 -0.13 9.85 -16.40
C SER A 374 -1.62 9.76 -16.77
N VAL A 375 -1.93 10.02 -18.06
CA VAL A 375 -3.29 9.82 -18.61
C VAL A 375 -3.70 8.34 -18.51
N PHE A 376 -2.74 7.43 -18.70
CA PHE A 376 -2.98 5.99 -18.54
C PHE A 376 -3.30 5.63 -17.08
N GLY A 377 -2.52 6.16 -16.13
CA GLY A 377 -2.74 5.96 -14.70
C GLY A 377 -4.08 6.49 -14.22
N TYR A 378 -4.57 7.60 -14.79
CA TYR A 378 -5.91 8.11 -14.53
C TYR A 378 -6.99 7.06 -14.81
N LYS A 379 -6.99 6.50 -16.03
CA LYS A 379 -7.99 5.50 -16.47
C LYS A 379 -7.93 4.22 -15.63
N MET A 380 -6.72 3.80 -15.24
CA MET A 380 -6.55 2.57 -14.45
C MET A 380 -7.06 2.72 -13.01
N VAL A 381 -6.79 3.85 -12.36
CA VAL A 381 -7.27 4.12 -10.99
C VAL A 381 -8.80 4.15 -10.93
N GLU A 382 -9.47 4.78 -11.90
CA GLU A 382 -10.94 4.77 -11.98
C GLU A 382 -11.51 3.35 -12.17
N SER A 383 -10.85 2.53 -13.01
CA SER A 383 -11.27 1.14 -13.25
C SER A 383 -11.13 0.23 -12.02
N LEU A 384 -10.09 0.42 -11.21
CA LEU A 384 -9.88 -0.33 -9.97
C LEU A 384 -10.82 0.11 -8.84
N GLN A 385 -11.18 1.40 -8.80
CA GLN A 385 -12.17 1.93 -7.84
C GLN A 385 -13.59 1.45 -8.15
N THR A 386 -13.95 1.34 -9.43
CA THR A 386 -15.27 0.87 -9.87
C THR A 386 -15.41 -0.66 -9.85
N GLY A 387 -14.31 -1.40 -10.08
CA GLY A 387 -14.29 -2.87 -10.01
C GLY A 387 -14.55 -3.45 -8.61
N ASN A 388 -14.14 -2.75 -7.55
CA ASN A 388 -14.41 -3.16 -6.17
C ASN A 388 -15.89 -3.03 -5.75
N ASN A 389 -16.74 -2.40 -6.57
CA ASN A 389 -18.19 -2.29 -6.33
C ASN A 389 -19.00 -3.41 -7.02
N LYS A 390 -18.36 -4.37 -7.70
CA LYS A 390 -19.04 -5.46 -8.41
C LYS A 390 -18.99 -6.84 -7.73
N HIS A 391 -18.65 -6.92 -6.44
CA HIS A 391 -18.66 -8.17 -5.67
C HIS A 391 -19.38 -8.09 -4.30
#